data_AF-A0A2H0M0F4-F1
#
_entry.id   AF-A0A2H0M0F4-F1
#
_cell.length_a   1.000
_cell.length_b   1.000
_cell.length_c   1.000
_cell.angle_alpha   90.00
_cell.angle_beta   90.00
_cell.angle_gamma   90.00
#
_symmetry.space_group_name_H-M   'P 1'
#
loop_
_entity.id
_entity.type
_entity.pdbx_description
1 polymer ?
#
loop_
_entity_poly.entity_id
_entity_poly.type
_entity_poly.pdbx_seq_one_letter_code
_entity_poly.pdbx_strand_id
1 'polypeptide(L)'
;MKIQYNEAKERIIFWAGQLHQKSLISGPVGNISCRIEKDKFLVTTHNAYLGYLGNSEIIPVDNDGKMLEKSDKKPTSELALHLEAYKNKEVNAVIHAHPPFTTAFYSKFKTLDIFSYEARLYMSNIPALEQDGPIVTDVKPVAESFKTSNIVVLKKHGVVAIGASFKETFSSIEMLEEACKVNIVLTNTTVNSTPAVETVKIDDELKKYSLFSPEHIKKIVSLVNEDTEIKEKGAALNLTTKLAIKVEEENKIYNFHFNKGNIDKVTNDEGAEFVISGPVSVWRLVFERKLDPFAAATQKKLKLNGDMAKLSRWYSPFNRIFDLWKLAPVK
;
A
#
# COMPACT_ATOMS: atom_id res chain seq x y z
N MET A 1 -9.43 9.72 -17.77
CA MET A 1 -9.12 11.16 -17.90
C MET A 1 -8.14 11.29 -19.05
N LYS A 2 -8.45 12.07 -20.09
CA LYS A 2 -7.55 12.26 -21.25
C LYS A 2 -6.63 13.45 -20.92
N ILE A 3 -5.40 13.18 -20.51
CA ILE A 3 -4.40 14.22 -20.24
C ILE A 3 -3.81 14.63 -21.60
N GLN A 4 -3.60 15.93 -21.82
CA GLN A 4 -2.95 16.38 -23.04
C GLN A 4 -1.49 15.89 -23.07
N TYR A 5 -1.03 15.46 -24.24
CA TYR A 5 0.25 14.80 -24.42
C TYR A 5 1.45 15.56 -23.83
N ASN A 6 1.51 16.88 -24.06
CA ASN A 6 2.58 17.74 -23.52
C ASN A 6 2.51 17.90 -22.00
N GLU A 7 1.30 18.06 -21.45
CA GLU A 7 1.09 18.15 -20.00
C GLU A 7 1.53 16.86 -19.29
N ALA A 8 1.28 15.70 -19.90
CA ALA A 8 1.73 14.42 -19.35
C ALA A 8 3.27 14.28 -19.36
N LYS A 9 3.95 14.78 -20.41
CA LYS A 9 5.41 14.85 -20.45
C LYS A 9 5.98 15.78 -19.38
N GLU A 10 5.41 16.98 -19.22
CA GLU A 10 5.82 17.93 -18.18
C GLU A 10 5.67 17.34 -16.78
N ARG A 11 4.59 16.60 -16.52
CA ARG A 11 4.41 15.87 -15.25
C ARG A 11 5.49 14.82 -15.03
N ILE A 12 5.84 14.03 -16.05
CA ILE A 12 6.95 13.07 -15.95
C ILE A 12 8.26 13.79 -15.59
N ILE A 13 8.59 14.87 -16.30
CA ILE A 13 9.82 15.65 -16.08
C ILE A 13 9.85 16.19 -14.65
N PHE A 14 8.75 16.78 -14.18
CA PHE A 14 8.65 17.30 -12.82
C PHE A 14 8.91 16.23 -11.76
N TRP A 15 8.21 15.10 -11.82
CA TRP A 15 8.33 14.04 -10.80
C TRP A 15 9.67 13.30 -10.87
N ALA A 16 10.24 13.14 -12.06
CA ALA A 16 11.60 12.62 -12.23
C ALA A 16 12.64 13.56 -11.59
N GLY A 17 12.47 14.87 -11.76
CA GLY A 17 13.27 15.89 -11.07
C GLY A 17 13.13 15.82 -9.55
N GLN A 18 11.93 15.57 -9.01
CA GLN A 18 11.72 15.38 -7.57
C GLN A 18 12.43 14.13 -7.03
N LEU A 19 12.39 13.00 -7.76
CA LEU A 19 13.15 11.79 -7.39
C LEU A 19 14.65 12.10 -7.30
N HIS A 20 15.18 12.85 -8.25
CA HIS A 20 16.58 13.25 -8.26
C HIS A 20 16.92 14.21 -7.10
N GLN A 21 16.10 15.24 -6.85
CA GLN A 21 16.30 16.19 -5.76
C GLN A 21 16.29 15.54 -4.38
N LYS A 22 15.55 14.45 -4.20
CA LYS A 22 15.50 13.67 -2.97
C LYS A 22 16.55 12.55 -2.91
N SER A 23 17.44 12.46 -3.89
CA SER A 23 18.46 11.41 -4.01
C SER A 23 17.89 9.99 -4.00
N LEU A 24 16.68 9.80 -4.54
CA LEU A 24 16.01 8.50 -4.67
C LEU A 24 16.44 7.73 -5.92
N ILE A 25 17.31 8.32 -6.73
CA ILE A 25 17.89 7.80 -7.97
C ILE A 25 19.29 8.40 -8.17
N SER A 26 20.17 7.73 -8.91
CA SER A 26 21.51 8.22 -9.23
C SER A 26 21.98 7.77 -10.61
N GLY A 27 22.51 8.68 -11.42
CA GLY A 27 22.92 8.32 -12.79
C GLY A 27 21.73 7.98 -13.71
N PRO A 28 21.96 7.24 -14.82
CA PRO A 28 20.93 6.89 -15.80
C PRO A 28 20.14 5.64 -15.37
N VAL A 29 19.66 5.62 -14.12
CA VAL A 29 18.93 4.49 -13.54
C VAL A 29 17.53 4.91 -13.09
N GLY A 30 16.63 3.92 -13.01
CA GLY A 30 15.22 4.16 -12.79
C GLY A 30 14.47 4.52 -14.07
N ASN A 31 13.15 4.41 -14.01
CA ASN A 31 12.26 4.72 -15.13
C ASN A 31 10.87 5.12 -14.62
N ILE A 32 10.18 5.94 -15.39
CA ILE A 32 8.90 6.52 -15.02
C ILE A 32 7.97 6.50 -16.22
N SER A 33 6.70 6.20 -15.97
CA SER A 33 5.66 6.22 -16.99
C SER A 33 4.32 6.71 -16.45
N CYS A 34 3.45 7.14 -17.35
CA CYS A 34 2.03 7.35 -17.06
C CYS A 34 1.12 6.85 -18.18
N ARG A 35 -0.13 6.59 -17.81
CA ARG A 35 -1.23 6.33 -18.74
C ARG A 35 -1.78 7.66 -19.25
N ILE A 36 -1.87 7.81 -20.58
CA ILE A 36 -2.44 9.00 -21.24
C ILE A 36 -3.83 8.75 -21.82
N GLU A 37 -4.08 7.53 -22.29
CA GLU A 37 -5.38 7.05 -22.75
C GLU A 37 -5.53 5.56 -22.39
N LYS A 38 -6.69 4.98 -22.69
CA LYS A 38 -6.85 3.53 -22.63
C LYS A 38 -5.79 2.89 -23.54
N ASP A 39 -5.02 1.96 -22.98
CA ASP A 39 -3.99 1.18 -23.69
C ASP A 39 -2.88 2.01 -24.35
N LYS A 40 -2.67 3.26 -23.91
CA LYS A 40 -1.56 4.14 -24.36
C LYS A 40 -0.85 4.79 -23.19
N PHE A 41 0.48 4.77 -23.25
CA PHE A 41 1.35 5.16 -22.16
C PHE A 41 2.47 6.07 -22.66
N LEU A 42 2.93 6.98 -21.80
CA LEU A 42 4.21 7.66 -21.95
C LEU A 42 5.21 6.97 -21.03
N VAL A 43 6.40 6.69 -21.55
CA VAL A 43 7.49 6.04 -20.80
C VAL A 43 8.82 6.71 -21.10
N THR A 44 9.72 6.73 -20.12
CA THR A 44 11.09 7.20 -20.34
C THR A 44 11.89 6.27 -21.26
N THR A 45 12.82 6.85 -22.01
CA THR A 45 13.71 6.10 -22.90
C THR A 45 14.77 5.31 -22.12
N HIS A 46 15.38 4.32 -22.78
CA HIS A 46 16.55 3.63 -22.26
C HIS A 46 17.69 4.61 -21.93
N ASN A 47 18.38 4.38 -20.80
CA ASN A 47 19.46 5.24 -20.27
C ASN A 47 19.07 6.72 -20.07
N ALA A 48 17.78 7.04 -19.93
CA ALA A 48 17.37 8.40 -19.63
C ALA A 48 17.88 8.82 -18.24
N TYR A 49 18.45 10.02 -18.15
CA TYR A 49 18.84 10.60 -16.87
C TYR A 49 17.63 11.31 -16.26
N LEU A 50 16.95 10.65 -15.33
CA LEU A 50 15.69 11.13 -14.75
C LEU A 50 15.78 12.55 -14.14
N GLY A 51 16.93 12.93 -13.57
CA GLY A 51 17.15 14.28 -13.03
C GLY A 51 17.23 15.41 -14.08
N TYR A 52 17.42 15.08 -15.35
CA TYR A 52 17.63 16.03 -16.46
C TYR A 52 16.83 15.64 -17.70
N LEU A 53 15.61 15.13 -17.53
CA LEU A 53 14.77 14.72 -18.65
C LEU A 53 14.41 15.90 -19.56
N GLY A 54 14.56 15.70 -20.85
CA GLY A 54 13.92 16.50 -21.89
C GLY A 54 12.70 15.79 -22.48
N ASN A 55 11.97 16.50 -23.35
CA ASN A 55 10.81 15.95 -24.05
C ASN A 55 11.15 14.77 -24.98
N SER A 56 12.40 14.68 -25.43
CA SER A 56 12.87 13.64 -26.35
C SER A 56 13.13 12.30 -25.66
N GLU A 57 13.30 12.32 -24.34
CA GLU A 57 13.53 11.18 -23.45
C GLU A 57 12.22 10.53 -23.01
N ILE A 58 11.08 11.00 -23.50
CA ILE A 58 9.74 10.49 -23.17
C ILE A 58 9.04 10.10 -24.46
N ILE A 59 8.72 8.82 -24.59
CA ILE A 59 8.14 8.25 -25.81
C ILE A 59 6.78 7.61 -25.54
N PRO A 60 5.87 7.63 -26.53
CA PRO A 60 4.57 6.99 -26.41
C PRO A 60 4.63 5.54 -26.88
N VAL A 61 3.98 4.67 -26.13
CA VAL A 61 3.83 3.25 -26.46
C VAL A 61 2.38 2.80 -26.27
N ASP A 62 1.97 1.79 -27.02
CA ASP A 62 0.71 1.08 -26.76
C ASP A 62 0.90 -0.05 -25.74
N ASN A 63 -0.19 -0.79 -25.47
CA ASN A 63 -0.22 -1.93 -24.56
C ASN A 63 0.63 -3.13 -25.01
N ASP A 64 1.00 -3.20 -26.29
CA ASP A 64 1.91 -4.22 -26.82
C ASP A 64 3.38 -3.73 -26.80
N GLY A 65 3.62 -2.52 -26.28
CA GLY A 65 4.93 -1.90 -26.21
C GLY A 65 5.44 -1.33 -27.54
N LYS A 66 4.57 -1.23 -28.55
CA LYS A 66 4.93 -0.63 -29.83
C LYS A 66 4.95 0.88 -29.70
N MET A 67 6.00 1.51 -30.22
CA MET A 67 6.12 2.97 -30.25
C MET A 67 5.04 3.57 -31.16
N LEU A 68 4.33 4.57 -30.65
CA LEU A 68 3.27 5.28 -31.37
C LEU A 68 3.79 6.46 -32.20
N GLU A 69 5.05 6.86 -31.97
CA GLU A 69 5.75 7.92 -32.69
C GLU A 69 7.12 7.42 -33.13
N LYS A 70 7.65 7.98 -34.23
CA LYS A 70 9.04 7.70 -34.66
C LYS A 70 10.02 8.39 -33.71
N SER A 71 11.00 7.64 -33.23
CA SER A 71 12.09 8.13 -32.39
C SER A 71 13.35 7.30 -32.67
N ASP A 72 14.51 7.95 -32.64
CA ASP A 72 15.81 7.27 -32.67
C ASP A 72 16.17 6.63 -31.32
N LYS A 73 15.41 6.96 -30.27
CA LYS A 73 15.55 6.41 -28.93
C LYS A 73 14.60 5.24 -28.73
N LYS A 74 15.04 4.28 -27.90
CA LYS A 74 14.25 3.11 -27.50
C LYS A 74 13.58 3.35 -26.15
N PRO A 75 12.42 2.71 -25.87
CA PRO A 75 11.86 2.69 -24.52
C PRO A 75 12.84 2.12 -23.51
N THR A 76 12.61 2.39 -22.23
CA THR A 76 13.30 1.68 -21.12
C THR A 76 13.35 0.17 -21.34
N SER A 77 14.46 -0.46 -20.95
CA SER A 77 14.62 -1.92 -20.98
C SER A 77 13.62 -2.64 -20.08
N GLU A 78 13.01 -1.93 -19.12
CA GLU A 78 12.01 -2.45 -18.20
C GLU A 78 10.57 -2.13 -18.63
N LEU A 79 10.33 -1.92 -19.93
CA LEU A 79 9.00 -1.59 -20.44
C LEU A 79 7.95 -2.63 -20.04
N ALA A 80 8.31 -3.92 -20.07
CA ALA A 80 7.42 -5.02 -19.69
C ALA A 80 6.90 -4.87 -18.25
N LEU A 81 7.72 -4.39 -17.32
CA LEU A 81 7.33 -4.15 -15.93
C LEU A 81 6.23 -3.09 -15.83
N HIS A 82 6.38 -1.98 -16.55
CA HIS A 82 5.37 -0.91 -16.57
C HIS A 82 4.06 -1.40 -17.19
N LEU A 83 4.13 -2.06 -18.36
CA LEU A 83 2.93 -2.55 -19.05
C LEU A 83 2.16 -3.57 -18.21
N GLU A 84 2.87 -4.46 -17.51
CA GLU A 84 2.25 -5.42 -16.60
C GLU A 84 1.52 -4.69 -15.45
N ALA A 85 2.15 -3.68 -14.85
CA ALA A 85 1.52 -2.88 -13.80
C ALA A 85 0.24 -2.16 -14.29
N TYR A 86 0.21 -1.69 -15.54
CA TYR A 86 -0.95 -1.04 -16.13
C TYR A 86 -2.12 -1.98 -16.47
N LYS A 87 -1.96 -3.30 -16.37
CA LYS A 87 -3.12 -4.21 -16.42
C LYS A 87 -4.10 -3.93 -15.28
N ASN A 88 -3.62 -3.36 -14.16
CA ASN A 88 -4.48 -2.77 -13.15
C ASN A 88 -5.02 -1.42 -13.65
N LYS A 89 -6.34 -1.35 -13.87
CA LYS A 89 -7.03 -0.19 -14.46
C LYS A 89 -6.98 1.07 -13.60
N GLU A 90 -6.80 0.93 -12.28
CA GLU A 90 -6.69 2.06 -11.36
C GLU A 90 -5.31 2.72 -11.39
N VAL A 91 -4.33 2.08 -12.05
CA VAL A 91 -2.96 2.59 -12.17
C VAL A 91 -2.87 3.55 -13.35
N ASN A 92 -2.41 4.77 -13.07
CA ASN A 92 -2.10 5.81 -14.05
C ASN A 92 -0.65 6.28 -14.01
N ALA A 93 0.12 5.89 -13.00
CA ALA A 93 1.53 6.22 -12.87
C ALA A 93 2.29 5.02 -12.30
N VAL A 94 3.49 4.80 -12.85
CA VAL A 94 4.43 3.79 -12.39
C VAL A 94 5.81 4.43 -12.29
N ILE A 95 6.48 4.26 -11.15
CA ILE A 95 7.83 4.74 -10.91
C ILE A 95 8.68 3.57 -10.45
N HIS A 96 9.78 3.33 -11.15
CA HIS A 96 10.88 2.52 -10.67
C HIS A 96 12.03 3.45 -10.25
N ALA A 97 12.47 3.32 -9.00
CA ALA A 97 13.51 4.15 -8.41
C ALA A 97 14.48 3.30 -7.59
N HIS A 98 15.65 3.85 -7.27
CA HIS A 98 16.73 3.14 -6.57
C HIS A 98 17.09 3.85 -5.25
N PRO A 99 16.15 3.95 -4.29
CA PRO A 99 16.37 4.68 -3.05
C PRO A 99 17.40 3.95 -2.16
N PRO A 100 18.50 4.63 -1.77
CA PRO A 100 19.68 3.95 -1.23
C PRO A 100 19.46 3.31 0.14
N PHE A 101 18.71 3.94 1.06
CA PHE A 101 18.49 3.36 2.38
C PHE A 101 17.54 2.17 2.33
N THR A 102 16.56 2.19 1.44
CA THR A 102 15.67 1.06 1.18
C THR A 102 16.45 -0.13 0.63
N THR A 103 17.28 0.08 -0.40
CA THR A 103 18.13 -0.97 -0.97
C THR A 103 19.09 -1.53 0.08
N ALA A 104 19.71 -0.67 0.89
CA ALA A 104 20.58 -1.09 1.98
C ALA A 104 19.82 -1.89 3.06
N PHE A 105 18.65 -1.42 3.51
CA PHE A 105 17.85 -2.08 4.54
C PHE A 105 17.43 -3.48 4.09
N TYR A 106 16.80 -3.60 2.92
CA TYR A 106 16.30 -4.89 2.42
C TYR A 106 17.40 -5.83 1.91
N SER A 107 18.66 -5.37 1.82
CA SER A 107 19.81 -6.26 1.61
C SER A 107 20.09 -7.14 2.85
N LYS A 108 19.66 -6.72 4.03
CA LYS A 108 19.96 -7.37 5.31
C LYS A 108 18.72 -7.80 6.09
N PHE A 109 17.66 -6.99 6.08
CA PHE A 109 16.46 -7.19 6.86
C PHE A 109 15.32 -7.72 5.99
N LYS A 110 14.47 -8.57 6.57
CA LYS A 110 13.31 -9.16 5.89
C LYS A 110 12.02 -8.38 6.14
N THR A 111 11.95 -7.66 7.26
CA THR A 111 10.75 -6.99 7.74
C THR A 111 11.08 -5.55 8.12
N LEU A 112 10.26 -4.61 7.66
CA LEU A 112 10.34 -3.20 8.00
C LEU A 112 9.27 -2.90 9.06
N ASP A 113 9.66 -2.27 10.17
CA ASP A 113 8.67 -1.73 11.10
C ASP A 113 8.24 -0.32 10.65
N ILE A 114 6.94 -0.12 10.50
CA ILE A 114 6.39 1.19 10.14
C ILE A 114 6.06 1.90 11.44
N PHE A 115 7.01 2.70 11.93
CA PHE A 115 6.95 3.27 13.28
C PHE A 115 5.91 4.39 13.42
N SER A 116 5.82 5.32 12.45
CA SER A 116 4.92 6.48 12.57
C SER A 116 3.47 6.13 12.24
N TYR A 117 2.54 6.73 13.00
CA TYR A 117 1.10 6.57 12.77
C TYR A 117 0.71 7.05 11.38
N GLU A 118 1.30 8.16 10.94
CA GLU A 118 1.11 8.74 9.62
C GLU A 118 1.54 7.76 8.54
N ALA A 119 2.70 7.08 8.69
CA ALA A 119 3.16 6.12 7.72
C ALA A 119 2.25 4.90 7.62
N ARG A 120 1.71 4.41 8.75
CA ARG A 120 0.77 3.29 8.79
C ARG A 120 -0.56 3.55 8.07
N LEU A 121 -0.95 4.81 7.88
CA LEU A 121 -2.14 5.16 7.09
C LEU A 121 -1.97 4.90 5.59
N TYR A 122 -0.73 4.87 5.09
CA TYR A 122 -0.43 4.75 3.65
C TYR A 122 0.34 3.48 3.32
N MET A 123 1.11 2.94 4.27
CA MET A 123 1.97 1.78 4.12
C MET A 123 1.57 0.71 5.13
N SER A 124 1.55 -0.54 4.69
CA SER A 124 1.34 -1.69 5.58
C SER A 124 2.29 -2.82 5.20
N ASN A 125 1.86 -3.72 4.32
CA ASN A 125 2.73 -4.73 3.76
C ASN A 125 3.61 -4.14 2.65
N ILE A 126 4.91 -4.38 2.74
CA ILE A 126 5.89 -4.01 1.71
C ILE A 126 6.54 -5.30 1.19
N PRO A 127 6.00 -5.89 0.12
CA PRO A 127 6.59 -7.08 -0.49
C PRO A 127 8.04 -6.82 -0.91
N ALA A 128 8.93 -7.75 -0.60
CA ALA A 128 10.34 -7.69 -0.97
C ALA A 128 10.73 -8.96 -1.73
N LEU A 129 10.92 -8.83 -3.04
CA LEU A 129 11.19 -9.92 -3.96
C LEU A 129 12.70 -10.07 -4.18
N GLU A 130 13.18 -11.30 -4.29
CA GLU A 130 14.55 -11.58 -4.74
C GLU A 130 14.72 -11.16 -6.20
N GLN A 131 15.90 -10.66 -6.54
CA GLN A 131 16.23 -10.20 -7.88
C GLN A 131 17.70 -10.52 -8.16
N ASP A 132 17.95 -11.27 -9.23
CA ASP A 132 19.28 -11.80 -9.55
C ASP A 132 20.04 -10.99 -10.62
N GLY A 133 19.40 -9.96 -11.20
CA GLY A 133 20.00 -9.13 -12.25
C GLY A 133 19.45 -7.71 -12.31
N PRO A 134 20.07 -6.83 -13.14
CA PRO A 134 19.72 -5.41 -13.22
C PRO A 134 18.43 -5.12 -14.01
N ILE A 135 17.78 -6.13 -14.57
CA ILE A 135 16.52 -6.01 -15.31
C ILE A 135 15.53 -6.99 -14.69
N VAL A 136 14.31 -6.53 -14.41
CA VAL A 136 13.21 -7.43 -14.02
C VAL A 136 12.79 -8.30 -15.20
N THR A 137 13.22 -9.57 -15.20
CA THR A 137 12.93 -10.53 -16.27
C THR A 137 11.58 -11.23 -16.09
N ASP A 138 11.23 -11.56 -14.85
CA ASP A 138 9.89 -12.06 -14.50
C ASP A 138 9.09 -10.97 -13.77
N VAL A 139 8.17 -10.35 -14.50
CA VAL A 139 7.32 -9.27 -14.01
C VAL A 139 6.10 -9.78 -13.22
N LYS A 140 5.77 -11.08 -13.33
CA LYS A 140 4.55 -11.63 -12.72
C LYS A 140 4.55 -11.55 -11.19
N PRO A 141 5.63 -11.87 -10.47
CA PRO A 141 5.66 -11.74 -9.01
C PRO A 141 5.52 -10.28 -8.55
N VAL A 142 6.06 -9.33 -9.31
CA VAL A 142 5.92 -7.90 -9.03
C VAL A 142 4.47 -7.46 -9.20
N ALA A 143 3.84 -7.86 -10.30
CA ALA A 143 2.44 -7.56 -10.58
C ALA A 143 1.48 -8.18 -9.55
N GLU A 144 1.76 -9.42 -9.12
CA GLU A 144 0.96 -10.10 -8.11
C GLU A 144 1.05 -9.41 -6.74
N SER A 145 2.24 -8.91 -6.39
CA SER A 145 2.48 -8.14 -5.18
C SER A 145 1.62 -6.87 -5.12
N PHE A 146 1.30 -6.29 -6.28
CA PHE A 146 0.42 -5.12 -6.36
C PHE A 146 -1.04 -5.37 -5.95
N LYS A 147 -1.44 -6.62 -5.73
CA LYS A 147 -2.76 -6.92 -5.13
C LYS A 147 -2.80 -6.53 -3.65
N THR A 148 -1.65 -6.57 -2.98
CA THR A 148 -1.53 -6.38 -1.52
C THR A 148 -0.78 -5.13 -1.11
N SER A 149 -0.09 -4.47 -2.04
CA SER A 149 0.63 -3.22 -1.80
C SER A 149 0.65 -2.37 -3.05
N ASN A 150 0.91 -1.07 -2.93
CA ASN A 150 1.18 -0.20 -4.09
C ASN A 150 2.68 0.02 -4.33
N ILE A 151 3.54 -0.59 -3.51
CA ILE A 151 4.99 -0.51 -3.64
C ILE A 151 5.62 -1.88 -3.37
N VAL A 152 6.63 -2.23 -4.16
CA VAL A 152 7.34 -3.50 -4.08
C VAL A 152 8.83 -3.22 -4.10
N VAL A 153 9.57 -3.86 -3.19
CA VAL A 153 11.03 -3.83 -3.16
C VAL A 153 11.56 -4.97 -4.02
N LEU A 154 12.53 -4.65 -4.86
CA LEU A 154 13.36 -5.59 -5.61
C LEU A 154 14.73 -5.62 -4.93
N LYS A 155 15.01 -6.68 -4.16
CA LYS A 155 16.22 -6.74 -3.33
C LYS A 155 17.48 -6.58 -4.17
N LYS A 156 18.45 -5.80 -3.66
CA LYS A 156 19.71 -5.45 -4.35
C LYS A 156 19.54 -4.70 -5.67
N HIS A 157 18.33 -4.23 -5.99
CA HIS A 157 18.03 -3.49 -7.21
C HIS A 157 17.38 -2.12 -6.90
N GLY A 158 16.16 -2.11 -6.36
CA GLY A 158 15.42 -0.87 -6.13
C GLY A 158 13.98 -1.11 -5.73
N VAL A 159 13.08 -0.20 -6.10
CA VAL A 159 11.66 -0.27 -5.79
C VAL A 159 10.80 0.02 -7.00
N VAL A 160 9.61 -0.56 -7.06
CA VAL A 160 8.58 -0.26 -8.05
C VAL A 160 7.32 0.16 -7.31
N ALA A 161 6.84 1.36 -7.60
CA ALA A 161 5.60 1.89 -7.05
C ALA A 161 4.58 2.13 -8.16
N ILE A 162 3.31 1.94 -7.83
CA ILE A 162 2.15 2.19 -8.69
C ILE A 162 1.19 3.17 -7.99
N GLY A 163 0.41 3.93 -8.75
CA GLY A 163 -0.62 4.80 -8.19
C GLY A 163 -1.57 5.36 -9.23
N ALA A 164 -2.65 5.99 -8.76
CA ALA A 164 -3.59 6.70 -9.64
C ALA A 164 -3.06 8.07 -10.06
N SER A 165 -1.99 8.55 -9.43
CA SER A 165 -1.27 9.77 -9.78
C SER A 165 0.20 9.65 -9.41
N PHE A 166 1.06 10.44 -10.05
CA PHE A 166 2.48 10.51 -9.67
C PHE A 166 2.69 10.93 -8.22
N LYS A 167 1.82 11.77 -7.66
CA LYS A 167 1.91 12.17 -6.24
C LYS A 167 1.80 10.96 -5.32
N GLU A 168 0.78 10.12 -5.53
CA GLU A 168 0.59 8.87 -4.76
C GLU A 168 1.81 7.94 -4.92
N THR A 169 2.27 7.75 -6.16
CA THR A 169 3.40 6.86 -6.48
C THR A 169 4.71 7.34 -5.87
N PHE A 170 5.02 8.63 -6.01
CA PHE A 170 6.22 9.25 -5.45
C PHE A 170 6.19 9.23 -3.92
N SER A 171 5.07 9.60 -3.29
CA SER A 171 4.95 9.59 -1.83
C SER A 171 5.17 8.21 -1.25
N SER A 172 4.75 7.13 -1.92
CA SER A 172 5.01 5.76 -1.46
C SER A 172 6.52 5.46 -1.39
N ILE A 173 7.29 5.91 -2.39
CA ILE A 173 8.74 5.72 -2.43
C ILE A 173 9.42 6.58 -1.36
N GLU A 174 9.03 7.85 -1.23
CA GLU A 174 9.58 8.76 -0.24
C GLU A 174 9.34 8.25 1.19
N MET A 175 8.12 7.79 1.49
CA MET A 175 7.76 7.26 2.80
C MET A 175 8.48 5.94 3.11
N LEU A 176 8.64 5.06 2.12
CA LEU A 176 9.39 3.81 2.31
C LEU A 176 10.85 4.10 2.63
N GLU A 177 11.47 5.03 1.89
CA GLU A 177 12.84 5.44 2.13
C GLU A 177 13.03 6.04 3.53
N GLU A 178 12.09 6.90 3.95
CA GLU A 178 12.11 7.48 5.29
C GLU A 178 11.95 6.43 6.39
N ALA A 179 11.03 5.48 6.21
CA ALA A 179 10.84 4.38 7.15
C ALA A 179 12.10 3.50 7.26
N CYS A 180 12.76 3.20 6.14
CA CYS A 180 14.02 2.45 6.15
C CYS A 180 15.14 3.23 6.86
N LYS A 181 15.26 4.54 6.65
CA LYS A 181 16.21 5.39 7.39
C LYS A 181 15.99 5.33 8.89
N VAL A 182 14.73 5.51 9.35
CA VAL A 182 14.37 5.43 10.77
C VAL A 182 14.74 4.07 11.35
N ASN A 183 14.41 2.97 10.66
CA ASN A 183 14.74 1.62 11.14
C ASN A 183 16.25 1.38 11.23
N ILE A 184 17.02 1.88 10.26
CA ILE A 184 18.50 1.80 10.31
C ILE A 184 19.03 2.57 11.52
N VAL A 185 18.53 3.78 11.79
CA VAL A 185 18.94 4.56 12.96
C VAL A 185 18.60 3.83 14.26
N LEU A 186 17.36 3.34 14.39
CA LEU A 186 16.90 2.61 15.58
C LEU A 186 17.73 1.34 15.84
N THR A 187 18.04 0.57 14.79
CA THR A 187 18.83 -0.67 14.92
C THR A 187 20.26 -0.41 15.38
N ASN A 188 20.81 0.77 15.09
CA ASN A 188 22.18 1.15 15.45
C ASN A 188 22.25 2.09 16.68
N THR A 189 21.13 2.41 17.30
CA THR A 189 21.08 3.22 18.52
C THR A 189 20.84 2.31 19.71
N THR A 190 21.86 2.08 20.54
CA THR A 190 21.68 1.44 21.85
C THR A 190 21.00 2.42 22.80
N VAL A 191 19.67 2.36 22.87
CA VAL A 191 18.92 2.98 23.96
C VAL A 191 18.70 1.91 25.03
N ASN A 192 19.12 2.18 26.27
CA ASN A 192 18.64 1.46 27.45
C ASN A 192 17.15 1.76 27.62
N SER A 193 16.29 1.15 26.81
CA SER A 193 14.84 1.30 26.89
C SER A 193 14.16 -0.04 27.05
N THR A 194 13.18 -0.03 27.95
CA THR A 194 12.20 -1.06 28.29
C THR A 194 11.61 -1.74 27.04
N PRO A 195 11.11 -3.00 27.17
CA PRO A 195 10.68 -3.80 26.03
C PRO A 195 9.61 -3.10 25.19
N ALA A 196 9.67 -3.33 23.87
CA ALA A 196 8.63 -2.96 22.92
C ALA A 196 7.24 -3.43 23.40
N VAL A 197 6.20 -2.67 23.00
CA VAL A 197 4.78 -3.01 23.17
C VAL A 197 4.60 -4.51 22.90
N GLU A 198 4.09 -5.25 23.89
CA GLU A 198 3.86 -6.69 23.77
C GLU A 198 2.99 -6.95 22.54
N THR A 199 3.61 -7.51 21.51
CA THR A 199 2.86 -8.10 20.41
C THR A 199 2.14 -9.31 20.99
N VAL A 200 0.81 -9.29 20.89
CA VAL A 200 -0.02 -10.44 21.27
C VAL A 200 0.53 -11.67 20.55
N LYS A 201 1.12 -12.61 21.31
CA LYS A 201 1.61 -13.88 20.76
C LYS A 201 0.43 -14.64 20.21
N ILE A 202 0.48 -14.94 18.91
CA ILE A 202 -0.55 -15.73 18.24
C ILE A 202 -0.12 -17.18 18.35
N ASP A 203 -0.95 -18.01 18.96
CA ASP A 203 -0.78 -19.46 19.01
C ASP A 203 -1.20 -20.06 17.66
N ASP A 204 -0.36 -20.91 17.07
CA ASP A 204 -0.64 -21.58 15.79
C ASP A 204 -1.80 -22.60 15.90
N GLU A 205 -2.24 -22.96 17.12
CA GLU A 205 -3.36 -23.87 17.38
C GLU A 205 -4.74 -23.19 17.41
N LEU A 206 -4.84 -21.88 17.12
CA LEU A 206 -6.12 -21.17 17.16
C LEU A 206 -7.13 -21.75 16.15
N LYS A 207 -8.36 -21.99 16.63
CA LYS A 207 -9.51 -22.35 15.79
C LYS A 207 -9.65 -21.34 14.66
N LYS A 208 -9.58 -21.81 13.41
CA LYS A 208 -9.82 -21.00 12.22
C LYS A 208 -11.31 -20.92 11.89
N TYR A 209 -11.79 -19.75 11.53
CA TYR A 209 -13.21 -19.48 11.23
C TYR A 209 -13.45 -19.25 9.75
N SER A 210 -14.64 -19.58 9.25
CA SER A 210 -15.06 -19.04 7.94
C SER A 210 -15.28 -17.53 8.07
N LEU A 211 -14.71 -16.76 7.14
CA LEU A 211 -14.74 -15.29 7.15
C LEU A 211 -16.18 -14.78 7.33
N PHE A 212 -16.36 -13.95 8.36
CA PHE A 212 -17.65 -13.39 8.81
C PHE A 212 -18.80 -14.40 9.04
N SER A 213 -18.49 -15.65 9.37
CA SER A 213 -19.51 -16.57 9.90
C SER A 213 -20.05 -16.09 11.27
N PRO A 214 -21.24 -16.54 11.71
CA PRO A 214 -21.78 -16.17 13.02
C PRO A 214 -20.80 -16.45 14.17
N GLU A 215 -20.06 -17.57 14.11
CA GLU A 215 -19.04 -17.90 15.10
C GLU A 215 -17.84 -16.93 15.04
N HIS A 216 -17.42 -16.55 13.83
CA HIS A 216 -16.33 -15.59 13.63
C HIS A 216 -16.69 -14.23 14.23
N ILE A 217 -17.87 -13.72 13.93
CA ILE A 217 -18.36 -12.43 14.45
C ILE A 217 -18.47 -12.49 15.96
N LYS A 218 -19.04 -13.58 16.51
CA LYS A 218 -19.12 -13.77 17.96
C LYS A 218 -17.74 -13.74 18.62
N LYS A 219 -16.73 -14.37 17.99
CA LYS A 219 -15.35 -14.33 18.48
C LYS A 219 -14.76 -12.92 18.42
N ILE A 220 -14.95 -12.18 17.32
CA ILE A 220 -14.53 -10.78 17.19
C ILE A 220 -15.13 -9.91 18.30
N VAL A 221 -16.44 -10.01 18.52
CA VAL A 221 -17.14 -9.21 19.55
C VAL A 221 -16.60 -9.53 20.95
N SER A 222 -16.42 -10.81 21.28
CA SER A 222 -15.85 -11.24 22.56
C SER A 222 -14.44 -10.66 22.75
N LEU A 223 -13.56 -10.79 21.75
CA LEU A 223 -12.20 -10.26 21.82
C LEU A 223 -12.17 -8.75 22.07
N VAL A 224 -12.98 -7.98 21.33
CA VAL A 224 -13.04 -6.53 21.48
C VAL A 224 -13.61 -6.11 22.83
N ASN A 225 -14.68 -6.75 23.29
CA ASN A 225 -15.36 -6.37 24.54
C ASN A 225 -14.65 -6.88 25.80
N GLU A 226 -13.78 -7.87 25.68
CA GLU A 226 -12.97 -8.38 26.80
C GLU A 226 -11.65 -7.61 26.97
N ASP A 227 -11.18 -6.92 25.93
CA ASP A 227 -9.91 -6.21 25.94
C ASP A 227 -9.95 -4.92 26.80
N THR A 228 -9.04 -4.82 27.76
CA THR A 228 -8.95 -3.67 28.68
C THR A 228 -8.48 -2.40 27.98
N GLU A 229 -7.55 -2.53 27.02
CA GLU A 229 -7.00 -1.39 26.28
C GLU A 229 -8.09 -0.73 25.41
N ILE A 230 -8.97 -1.52 24.77
CA ILE A 230 -10.13 -0.99 24.05
C ILE A 230 -11.11 -0.28 24.98
N LYS A 231 -11.39 -0.81 26.17
CA LYS A 231 -12.27 -0.14 27.14
C LYS A 231 -11.73 1.22 27.54
N GLU A 232 -10.44 1.29 27.87
CA GLU A 232 -9.78 2.51 28.28
C GLU A 232 -9.73 3.54 27.14
N LYS A 233 -9.19 3.15 25.98
CA LYS A 233 -9.06 4.05 24.82
C LYS A 233 -10.41 4.44 24.24
N GLY A 234 -11.35 3.51 24.18
CA GLY A 234 -12.70 3.72 23.67
C GLY A 234 -13.49 4.70 24.52
N ALA A 235 -13.36 4.63 25.86
CA ALA A 235 -13.95 5.61 26.76
C ALA A 235 -13.26 6.97 26.62
N ALA A 236 -11.93 7.02 26.62
CA ALA A 236 -11.15 8.25 26.55
C ALA A 236 -11.40 9.04 25.25
N LEU A 237 -11.53 8.34 24.11
CA LEU A 237 -11.75 8.95 22.79
C LEU A 237 -13.23 8.98 22.37
N ASN A 238 -14.14 8.55 23.26
CA ASN A 238 -15.57 8.40 22.97
C ASN A 238 -15.83 7.67 21.64
N LEU A 239 -15.27 6.46 21.49
CA LEU A 239 -15.48 5.60 20.31
C LEU A 239 -16.93 5.12 20.26
N THR A 240 -17.80 5.97 19.74
CA THR A 240 -19.23 5.75 19.61
C THR A 240 -19.64 6.03 18.18
N THR A 241 -19.81 4.98 17.38
CA THR A 241 -20.15 5.06 15.96
C THR A 241 -20.67 3.74 15.44
N LYS A 242 -21.14 3.73 14.19
CA LYS A 242 -21.48 2.53 13.44
C LYS A 242 -20.48 2.36 12.31
N LEU A 243 -19.80 1.22 12.28
CA LEU A 243 -18.87 0.84 11.23
C LEU A 243 -19.39 -0.42 10.55
N ALA A 244 -19.77 -0.31 9.28
CA ALA A 244 -20.17 -1.44 8.47
C ALA A 244 -19.02 -1.96 7.61
N ILE A 245 -18.91 -3.28 7.55
CA ILE A 245 -18.06 -4.00 6.63
C ILE A 245 -18.93 -4.64 5.57
N LYS A 246 -18.69 -4.30 4.30
CA LYS A 246 -19.38 -4.86 3.13
C LYS A 246 -18.43 -5.75 2.32
N VAL A 247 -18.87 -6.97 2.09
CA VAL A 247 -18.19 -7.95 1.25
C VAL A 247 -18.84 -7.90 -0.13
N GLU A 248 -18.14 -7.34 -1.13
CA GLU A 248 -18.74 -6.94 -2.41
C GLU A 248 -19.34 -8.11 -3.20
N GLU A 249 -18.65 -9.25 -3.30
CA GLU A 249 -19.11 -10.37 -4.13
C GLU A 249 -20.28 -11.15 -3.52
N GLU A 250 -20.37 -11.17 -2.19
CA GLU A 250 -21.42 -11.89 -1.46
C GLU A 250 -22.62 -11.00 -1.15
N ASN A 251 -22.51 -9.69 -1.41
CA ASN A 251 -23.44 -8.64 -0.98
C ASN A 251 -23.84 -8.77 0.50
N LYS A 252 -22.90 -9.22 1.34
CA LYS A 252 -23.08 -9.36 2.79
C LYS A 252 -22.53 -8.16 3.51
N ILE A 253 -23.23 -7.73 4.55
CA ILE A 253 -22.92 -6.53 5.32
C ILE A 253 -23.00 -6.85 6.79
N TYR A 254 -22.03 -6.32 7.53
CA TYR A 254 -21.87 -6.51 8.97
C TYR A 254 -21.62 -5.15 9.61
N ASN A 255 -22.65 -4.60 10.23
CA ASN A 255 -22.65 -3.29 10.87
C ASN A 255 -22.40 -3.45 12.37
N PHE A 256 -21.22 -3.02 12.82
CA PHE A 256 -20.77 -3.06 14.21
C PHE A 256 -21.13 -1.73 14.89
N HIS A 257 -21.92 -1.81 15.96
CA HIS A 257 -22.37 -0.64 16.72
C HIS A 257 -21.44 -0.47 17.93
N PHE A 258 -20.52 0.48 17.82
CA PHE A 258 -19.58 0.83 18.88
C PHE A 258 -20.18 1.85 19.84
N ASN A 259 -19.97 1.64 21.14
CA ASN A 259 -20.33 2.54 22.22
C ASN A 259 -19.19 2.60 23.23
N LYS A 260 -18.47 3.74 23.24
CA LYS A 260 -17.25 3.94 24.03
C LYS A 260 -16.25 2.77 23.92
N GLY A 261 -16.10 2.22 22.72
CA GLY A 261 -15.20 1.10 22.42
C GLY A 261 -15.82 -0.30 22.47
N ASN A 262 -16.92 -0.51 23.20
CA ASN A 262 -17.61 -1.80 23.21
C ASN A 262 -18.47 -1.96 21.96
N ILE A 263 -18.57 -3.18 21.45
CA ILE A 263 -19.53 -3.57 20.41
C ILE A 263 -20.82 -4.01 21.11
N ASP A 264 -21.84 -3.15 21.09
CA ASP A 264 -23.14 -3.42 21.73
C ASP A 264 -23.96 -4.41 20.92
N LYS A 265 -23.89 -4.32 19.58
CA LYS A 265 -24.58 -5.23 18.66
C LYS A 265 -23.93 -5.25 17.28
N VAL A 266 -24.18 -6.33 16.55
CA VAL A 266 -23.86 -6.47 15.13
C VAL A 266 -25.15 -6.72 14.35
N THR A 267 -25.34 -5.98 13.27
CA THR A 267 -26.54 -6.00 12.42
C THR A 267 -26.15 -6.18 10.96
N ASN A 268 -27.10 -6.49 10.07
CA ASN A 268 -26.83 -6.76 8.65
C ASN A 268 -27.39 -5.68 7.72
N ASP A 269 -27.21 -4.41 8.08
CA ASP A 269 -27.72 -3.25 7.33
C ASP A 269 -26.61 -2.26 6.94
N GLU A 270 -26.91 -1.37 6.00
CA GLU A 270 -26.02 -0.28 5.53
C GLU A 270 -26.14 1.01 6.37
N GLY A 271 -26.93 1.01 7.45
CA GLY A 271 -27.22 2.19 8.28
C GLY A 271 -26.08 2.61 9.20
N ALA A 272 -24.85 2.63 8.68
CA ALA A 272 -23.62 2.98 9.37
C ALA A 272 -23.08 4.35 8.92
N GLU A 273 -22.40 5.04 9.84
CA GLU A 273 -21.73 6.32 9.52
C GLU A 273 -20.53 6.08 8.58
N PHE A 274 -19.90 4.92 8.71
CA PHE A 274 -18.77 4.49 7.91
C PHE A 274 -19.06 3.12 7.32
N VAL A 275 -18.88 2.96 6.01
CA VAL A 275 -18.96 1.67 5.33
C VAL A 275 -17.64 1.41 4.62
N ILE A 276 -16.90 0.39 5.06
CA ILE A 276 -15.72 -0.12 4.35
C ILE A 276 -16.17 -1.29 3.51
N SER A 277 -15.93 -1.22 2.21
CA SER A 277 -16.33 -2.24 1.23
C SER A 277 -15.12 -2.75 0.46
N GLY A 278 -15.16 -4.02 0.08
CA GLY A 278 -14.12 -4.60 -0.76
C GLY A 278 -14.33 -6.09 -1.00
N PRO A 279 -13.46 -6.69 -1.83
CA PRO A 279 -13.59 -8.08 -2.21
C PRO A 279 -13.21 -9.03 -1.06
N VAL A 280 -13.78 -10.24 -1.06
CA VAL A 280 -13.48 -11.31 -0.08
C VAL A 280 -11.97 -11.54 0.05
N SER A 281 -11.25 -11.50 -1.07
CA SER A 281 -9.80 -11.71 -1.12
C SER A 281 -9.04 -10.65 -0.33
N VAL A 282 -9.43 -9.38 -0.40
CA VAL A 282 -8.79 -8.28 0.35
C VAL A 282 -9.17 -8.33 1.83
N TRP A 283 -10.43 -8.63 2.16
CA TRP A 283 -10.84 -8.84 3.55
C TRP A 283 -10.06 -9.98 4.21
N ARG A 284 -9.87 -11.09 3.50
CA ARG A 284 -9.05 -12.20 3.98
C ARG A 284 -7.62 -11.75 4.29
N LEU A 285 -6.99 -10.94 3.43
CA LEU A 285 -5.65 -10.39 3.68
C LEU A 285 -5.58 -9.53 4.95
N VAL A 286 -6.64 -8.78 5.25
CA VAL A 286 -6.77 -8.02 6.50
C VAL A 286 -6.72 -8.95 7.71
N PHE A 287 -7.55 -10.00 7.73
CA PHE A 287 -7.57 -10.97 8.84
C PHE A 287 -6.29 -11.83 8.90
N GLU A 288 -5.61 -12.04 7.77
CA GLU A 288 -4.33 -12.75 7.68
C GLU A 288 -3.10 -11.86 7.98
N ARG A 289 -3.28 -10.58 8.35
CA ARG A 289 -2.20 -9.60 8.63
C ARG A 289 -1.32 -9.25 7.43
N LYS A 290 -1.80 -9.50 6.22
CA LYS A 290 -1.09 -9.16 4.99
C LYS A 290 -1.45 -7.77 4.46
N LEU A 291 -2.41 -7.10 5.10
CA LEU A 291 -2.87 -5.77 4.70
C LEU A 291 -3.53 -5.04 5.88
N ASP A 292 -3.12 -3.80 6.16
CA ASP A 292 -3.81 -2.95 7.15
C ASP A 292 -5.09 -2.34 6.53
N PRO A 293 -6.25 -2.30 7.21
CA PRO A 293 -7.49 -1.76 6.65
C PRO A 293 -7.45 -0.29 6.26
N PHE A 294 -6.78 0.56 7.05
CA PHE A 294 -6.67 1.98 6.74
C PHE A 294 -5.73 2.18 5.55
N ALA A 295 -4.59 1.49 5.55
CA ALA A 295 -3.69 1.48 4.39
C ALA A 295 -4.40 0.93 3.15
N ALA A 296 -5.20 -0.13 3.27
CA ALA A 296 -5.98 -0.70 2.18
C ALA A 296 -6.97 0.30 1.59
N ALA A 297 -7.66 1.07 2.45
CA ALA A 297 -8.57 2.12 2.01
C ALA A 297 -7.82 3.23 1.27
N THR A 298 -6.70 3.71 1.82
CA THR A 298 -5.85 4.73 1.19
C THR A 298 -5.25 4.25 -0.14
N GLN A 299 -4.87 2.97 -0.20
CA GLN A 299 -4.33 2.31 -1.38
C GLN A 299 -5.42 1.86 -2.38
N LYS A 300 -6.70 2.19 -2.11
CA LYS A 300 -7.86 1.86 -2.95
C LYS A 300 -8.08 0.34 -3.15
N LYS A 301 -7.56 -0.48 -2.24
CA LYS A 301 -7.84 -1.92 -2.15
C LYS A 301 -9.17 -2.17 -1.44
N LEU A 302 -9.52 -1.31 -0.49
CA LEU A 302 -10.84 -1.18 0.10
C LEU A 302 -11.42 0.19 -0.26
N LYS A 303 -12.73 0.31 -0.31
CA LYS A 303 -13.45 1.58 -0.51
C LYS A 303 -14.11 1.99 0.80
N LEU A 304 -13.79 3.19 1.27
CA LEU A 304 -14.44 3.80 2.43
C LEU A 304 -15.53 4.77 1.94
N ASN A 305 -16.77 4.51 2.31
CA ASN A 305 -17.86 5.49 2.25
C ASN A 305 -18.04 6.10 3.64
N GLY A 306 -17.74 7.39 3.77
CA GLY A 306 -17.73 8.10 5.05
C GLY A 306 -16.56 9.08 5.11
N ASP A 307 -16.50 9.89 6.17
CA ASP A 307 -15.44 10.89 6.36
C ASP A 307 -14.21 10.27 7.05
N MET A 308 -13.15 10.02 6.27
CA MET A 308 -11.90 9.44 6.80
C MET A 308 -11.30 10.27 7.93
N ALA A 309 -11.42 11.60 7.91
CA ALA A 309 -10.89 12.47 8.97
C ALA A 309 -11.67 12.30 10.28
N LYS A 310 -12.97 12.00 10.20
CA LYS A 310 -13.75 11.63 11.39
C LYS A 310 -13.40 10.24 11.89
N LEU A 311 -13.13 9.29 10.99
CA LEU A 311 -12.77 7.93 11.38
C LEU A 311 -11.37 7.87 12.02
N SER A 312 -10.42 8.67 11.53
CA SER A 312 -9.03 8.69 12.00
C SER A 312 -8.84 9.19 13.44
N ARG A 313 -9.82 9.93 14.01
CA ARG A 313 -9.80 10.29 15.44
C ARG A 313 -9.80 9.07 16.37
N TRP A 314 -10.28 7.94 15.85
CA TRP A 314 -10.30 6.64 16.53
C TRP A 314 -9.27 5.68 15.97
N TYR A 315 -8.23 6.17 15.28
CA TYR A 315 -7.19 5.32 14.71
C TYR A 315 -6.54 4.42 15.77
N SER A 316 -6.18 4.95 16.94
CA SER A 316 -5.56 4.17 18.02
C SER A 316 -6.43 2.99 18.50
N PRO A 317 -7.71 3.19 18.90
CA PRO A 317 -8.57 2.06 19.27
C PRO A 317 -8.92 1.15 18.08
N PHE A 318 -9.12 1.66 16.87
CA PHE A 318 -9.34 0.79 15.70
C PHE A 318 -8.12 -0.07 15.37
N ASN A 319 -6.91 0.49 15.47
CA ASN A 319 -5.68 -0.28 15.29
C ASN A 319 -5.60 -1.44 16.31
N ARG A 320 -5.96 -1.20 17.58
CA ARG A 320 -6.04 -2.26 18.59
C ARG A 320 -7.17 -3.26 18.29
N ILE A 321 -8.34 -2.81 17.81
CA ILE A 321 -9.43 -3.71 17.37
C ILE A 321 -8.94 -4.64 16.25
N PHE A 322 -8.23 -4.10 15.27
CA PHE A 322 -7.66 -4.89 14.17
C PHE A 322 -6.52 -5.81 14.65
N ASP A 323 -5.75 -5.38 15.65
CA ASP A 323 -4.79 -6.27 16.33
C ASP A 323 -5.50 -7.42 17.05
N LEU A 324 -6.67 -7.21 17.65
CA LEU A 324 -7.45 -8.26 18.30
C LEU A 324 -8.05 -9.23 17.30
N TRP A 325 -8.38 -8.79 16.08
CA TRP A 325 -8.86 -9.70 15.02
C TRP A 325 -7.84 -10.79 14.68
N LYS A 326 -6.55 -10.60 15.02
CA LYS A 326 -5.50 -11.63 14.93
C LYS A 326 -5.81 -12.88 15.75
N LEU A 327 -6.60 -12.76 16.82
CA LEU A 327 -7.03 -13.86 17.68
C LEU A 327 -8.30 -14.58 17.17
N ALA A 328 -8.76 -14.21 15.97
CA ALA A 328 -9.86 -14.85 15.25
C ALA A 328 -9.43 -15.16 13.80
N PRO A 329 -8.44 -16.04 13.58
CA PRO A 329 -7.91 -16.30 12.24
C PRO A 329 -8.96 -16.95 11.33
N VAL A 330 -8.90 -16.69 10.02
CA VAL A 330 -9.83 -17.25 9.04
C VAL A 330 -9.27 -18.48 8.30
N LYS A 331 -10.15 -19.38 7.87
CA LYS A 331 -9.83 -20.59 7.09
C LYS A 331 -9.52 -20.26 5.64
#